data_AF-A0A7D6HMK1-F1
#
_entry.id   AF-A0A7D6HMK1-F1
#
_cell.length_a   1.000
_cell.length_b   1.000
_cell.length_c   1.000
_cell.angle_alpha   90.00
_cell.angle_beta   90.00
_cell.angle_gamma   90.00
#
_symmetry.space_group_name_H-M   'P 1'
#
loop_
_entity.id
_entity.type
_entity.pdbx_description
1 polymer ?
#
loop_
_entity_poly.entity_id
_entity_poly.type
_entity_poly.pdbx_seq_one_letter_code
_entity_poly.pdbx_strand_id
1 'polypeptide(L)' 'MKEAVVIAVVELLAIIFATAVWVYLDARAHAGRGRPIVSSYGSINLNTPAAWFLACLVMWEMFFPHYIAERSWA' A
#
# COMPACT_ATOMS: atom_id res chain seq x y z
N MET A 1 16.38 -1.06 -23.31
CA MET A 1 14.97 -0.80 -22.93
C MET A 1 14.39 -1.92 -22.06
N LYS A 2 14.51 -3.19 -22.44
CA LYS A 2 13.96 -4.33 -21.69
C LYS A 2 14.49 -4.43 -20.25
N GLU A 3 15.80 -4.28 -20.07
CA GLU A 3 16.44 -4.35 -18.74
C GLU A 3 16.02 -3.19 -17.84
N ALA A 4 15.95 -1.97 -18.38
CA ALA A 4 15.51 -0.79 -17.63
C ALA A 4 14.06 -0.93 -17.15
N VAL A 5 13.18 -1.52 -17.96
CA VAL A 5 11.79 -1.80 -17.56
C VAL A 5 11.74 -2.84 -16.44
N VAL A 6 12.52 -3.92 -16.53
CA VAL A 6 12.57 -4.94 -15.46
C VAL A 6 13.07 -4.33 -14.15
N ILE A 7 14.14 -3.52 -14.20
CA ILE A 7 14.68 -2.83 -13.01
C ILE A 7 13.60 -1.93 -12.40
N ALA A 8 12.95 -1.09 -13.21
CA ALA A 8 11.91 -0.19 -12.73
C ALA A 8 10.72 -0.95 -12.09
N VAL A 9 10.31 -2.07 -12.67
CA VAL A 9 9.24 -2.91 -12.11
C VAL A 9 9.67 -3.52 -10.77
N VAL A 10 10.90 -4.03 -10.67
CA VAL A 10 11.43 -4.61 -9.43
C VAL A 10 11.54 -3.56 -8.33
N GLU A 11 12.04 -2.37 -8.64
CA GLU A 11 12.12 -1.24 -7.70
C GLU A 11 10.72 -0.83 -7.21
N LEU A 12 9.75 -0.73 -8.12
CA LEU A 12 8.37 -0.43 -7.78
C LEU A 12 7.79 -1.49 -6.83
N LEU A 13 7.95 -2.78 -7.15
CA LEU A 13 7.49 -3.87 -6.30
C LEU A 13 8.16 -3.82 -4.92
N ALA A 14 9.47 -3.57 -4.85
CA ALA A 14 10.18 -3.43 -3.59
C ALA A 14 9.61 -2.28 -2.73
N ILE A 15 9.29 -1.14 -3.34
CA ILE A 15 8.67 0.00 -2.64
C ILE A 15 7.26 -0.37 -2.13
N ILE A 16 6.44 -1.03 -2.96
CA ILE A 16 5.09 -1.47 -2.58
C ILE A 16 5.16 -2.41 -1.36
N PHE A 17 6.01 -3.43 -1.42
CA PHE A 17 6.15 -4.39 -0.32
C PHE A 17 6.76 -3.76 0.93
N ALA A 18 7.81 -2.95 0.79
CA ALA A 18 8.44 -2.28 1.92
C ALA A 18 7.47 -1.36 2.66
N THR A 19 6.68 -0.57 1.92
CA THR A 19 5.68 0.33 2.50
C THR A 19 4.53 -0.44 3.17
N ALA A 20 4.00 -1.49 2.52
CA ALA A 20 2.96 -2.31 3.12
C ALA A 20 3.43 -2.98 4.42
N VAL A 21 4.63 -3.59 4.41
CA VAL A 21 5.23 -4.21 5.60
C VAL A 21 5.46 -3.18 6.70
N TRP A 22 5.98 -2.01 6.36
CA TRP A 22 6.17 -0.93 7.33
C TRP A 22 4.85 -0.49 7.97
N VAL A 23 3.79 -0.27 7.18
CA VAL A 23 2.45 0.07 7.67
C VAL A 23 1.91 -1.01 8.63
N TYR A 24 2.09 -2.29 8.31
CA TYR A 24 1.71 -3.39 9.18
C TYR A 24 2.44 -3.34 10.53
N LEU A 25 3.77 -3.21 10.48
CA LEU A 25 4.61 -3.19 11.68
C LEU A 25 4.29 -1.98 12.56
N ASP A 26 4.08 -0.81 11.96
CA ASP A 26 3.70 0.40 12.67
C ASP A 26 2.34 0.27 13.34
N ALA A 27 1.30 -0.19 12.61
CA ALA A 27 -0.02 -0.42 13.17
C ALA A 27 0.01 -1.46 14.30
N ARG A 28 0.83 -2.50 14.16
CA ARG A 28 1.02 -3.52 15.20
C ARG A 28 1.71 -2.95 16.44
N ALA A 29 2.72 -2.10 16.27
CA ALA A 29 3.40 -1.44 17.38
C ALA A 29 2.45 -0.49 18.13
N HIS A 30 1.62 0.26 17.41
CA HIS A 30 0.58 1.11 17.98
C HIS A 30 -0.46 0.33 18.78
N ALA A 31 -0.96 -0.79 18.24
CA ALA A 31 -1.86 -1.69 18.95
C ALA A 31 -1.22 -2.28 20.22
N GLY A 32 0.05 -2.71 20.15
CA GLY A 32 0.79 -3.22 21.30
C GLY A 32 1.01 -2.19 22.42
N ARG A 33 0.99 -0.90 22.10
CA ARG A 33 1.04 0.21 23.08
C ARG A 33 -0.35 0.61 23.62
N GLY A 34 -1.41 -0.12 23.27
CA GLY A 34 -2.78 0.22 23.67
C GLY A 34 -3.36 1.45 22.97
N ARG A 35 -2.74 1.92 21.88
CA ARG A 35 -3.19 3.08 21.10
C ARG A 35 -3.33 2.71 19.62
N PRO A 36 -4.26 1.81 19.27
CA PRO A 36 -4.42 1.34 17.89
C PRO A 36 -4.77 2.49 16.96
N ILE A 37 -4.16 2.51 15.77
CA ILE A 37 -4.54 3.42 14.69
C ILE A 37 -5.81 2.86 14.07
N VAL A 38 -6.93 3.57 14.23
CA VAL A 38 -8.22 3.17 13.69
C VAL A 38 -8.73 4.24 12.73
N SER A 39 -9.32 3.80 11.61
CA SER A 39 -10.00 4.68 10.67
C SER A 39 -11.25 3.98 10.13
N SER A 40 -12.29 4.77 9.89
CA SER A 40 -13.54 4.29 9.30
C SER A 40 -13.98 5.26 8.21
N TYR A 41 -14.23 4.73 7.01
CA TYR A 41 -14.71 5.51 5.87
C TYR A 41 -15.79 4.70 5.14
N GLY A 42 -17.05 5.12 5.28
CA GLY A 42 -18.19 4.37 4.77
C GLY A 42 -18.27 2.97 5.38
N SER A 43 -18.24 1.93 4.54
CA SER A 43 -18.23 0.53 4.97
C SER A 43 -16.84 -0.03 5.30
N ILE A 44 -15.77 0.73 5.02
CA ILE A 44 -14.39 0.29 5.24
C ILE A 44 -13.99 0.61 6.68
N ASN A 45 -13.60 -0.43 7.42
CA ASN A 45 -13.07 -0.30 8.77
C ASN A 45 -11.62 -0.79 8.82
N LEU A 46 -10.70 0.12 9.11
CA LEU A 46 -9.27 -0.12 9.28
C LEU A 46 -8.96 -0.15 10.78
N ASN A 47 -9.33 -1.24 11.44
CA ASN A 47 -9.17 -1.41 12.89
C ASN A 47 -8.13 -2.47 13.27
N THR A 48 -7.49 -3.11 12.30
CA THR A 48 -6.42 -4.10 12.53
C THR A 48 -5.18 -3.78 11.71
N PRO A 49 -3.97 -4.19 12.16
CA PRO A 49 -2.75 -4.04 11.36
C PRO A 49 -2.84 -4.72 9.99
N ALA A 50 -3.53 -5.86 9.91
CA ALA A 50 -3.76 -6.56 8.64
C ALA A 50 -4.68 -5.75 7.70
N ALA A 51 -5.71 -5.08 8.21
CA ALA A 51 -6.54 -4.20 7.39
C ALA A 51 -5.74 -3.03 6.82
N TRP A 52 -4.84 -2.42 7.61
CA TRP A 52 -3.93 -1.37 7.14
C TRP A 52 -2.95 -1.86 6.07
N PHE A 53 -2.38 -3.05 6.24
CA PHE A 53 -1.54 -3.70 5.23
C PHE A 53 -2.28 -3.88 3.90
N LEU A 54 -3.47 -4.47 3.95
CA LEU A 54 -4.29 -4.72 2.76
C LEU A 54 -4.73 -3.42 2.09
N ALA A 55 -5.12 -2.41 2.87
CA ALA A 55 -5.47 -1.10 2.33
C ALA A 55 -4.28 -0.43 1.61
N CYS A 56 -3.07 -0.56 2.16
CA CYS A 56 -1.86 -0.06 1.52
C CYS A 56 -1.57 -0.77 0.19
N LEU A 57 -1.71 -2.10 0.14
CA LEU A 57 -1.55 -2.85 -1.11
C LEU A 57 -2.61 -2.48 -2.15
N VAL A 58 -3.88 -2.38 -1.76
CA VAL A 58 -4.96 -1.99 -2.67
C VAL A 58 -4.74 -0.58 -3.22
N MET A 59 -4.26 0.35 -2.39
CA MET A 59 -3.90 1.69 -2.82
C MET A 59 -2.86 1.65 -3.95
N TRP A 60 -1.78 0.87 -3.76
CA TRP A 60 -0.73 0.70 -4.75
C TRP A 60 -1.20 -0.04 -6.02
N GLU A 61 -1.95 -1.13 -5.89
CA GLU A 61 -2.33 -1.99 -7.01
C GLU A 61 -3.45 -1.39 -7.87
N MET A 62 -4.37 -0.63 -7.28
CA MET A 62 -5.51 -0.08 -8.03
C MET A 62 -5.26 1.35 -8.51
N PHE A 63 -4.85 2.26 -7.64
CA PHE A 63 -4.82 3.68 -8.01
C PHE A 63 -3.60 4.04 -8.84
N PHE A 64 -2.45 3.42 -8.57
CA PHE A 64 -1.22 3.76 -9.28
C PHE A 64 -1.22 3.25 -10.74
N PRO A 65 -1.53 1.97 -11.04
CA PRO A 65 -1.68 1.51 -12.41
C PRO A 65 -2.79 2.22 -13.16
N HIS A 66 -3.93 2.49 -12.50
CA HIS A 66 -5.03 3.22 -13.13
C HIS A 66 -4.63 4.65 -13.48
N TYR A 67 -3.91 5.37 -12.61
CA TYR A 67 -3.37 6.70 -12.90
C TYR A 67 -2.43 6.69 -14.12
N ILE A 68 -1.52 5.72 -14.20
CA ILE A 68 -0.60 5.59 -15.33
C ILE A 68 -1.35 5.25 -16.63
N ALA A 69 -2.34 4.35 -16.55
CA ALA A 69 -3.19 4.02 -17.68
C ALA A 69 -3.92 5.26 -18.20
N GLU A 70 -4.61 6.03 -17.35
CA GLU A 70 -5.30 7.24 -17.81
C GLU A 70 -4.32 8.29 -18.38
N ARG A 71 -3.10 8.38 -17.85
CA ARG A 71 -2.06 9.28 -18.37
C ARG A 71 -1.54 8.87 -19.75
N SER A 72 -1.59 7.59 -20.12
CA SER A 72 -1.14 7.16 -21.45
C SER A 72 -2.18 7.42 -22.55
N TRP A 73 -3.41 7.80 -22.18
CA TRP A 73 -4.51 8.09 -23.10
C TRP A 73 -4.79 9.60 -23.22
N ALA A 74 -4.17 10.43 -22.37
CA ALA A 74 -4.23 11.89 -22.37
C ALA A 74 -2.99 12.50 -23.05
#